data_AF-A0A7C5JRC7-F1
#
_entry.id   AF-A0A7C5JRC7-F1
#
_cell.length_a   1.000
_cell.length_b   1.000
_cell.length_c   1.000
_cell.angle_alpha   90.00
_cell.angle_beta   90.00
_cell.angle_gamma   90.00
#
_symmetry.space_group_name_H-M   'P 1'
#
loop_
_entity.id
_entity.type
_entity.pdbx_description
1 polymer ?
#
loop_
_entity_poly.entity_id
_entity_poly.type
_entity_poly.pdbx_seq_one_letter_code
_entity_poly.pdbx_strand_id
1 'polypeptide(L)' 'MLTGNTVARRGLPKRKGGIGLHTTGITKRRFYPNIQRIKILWDGKPVRAYVCTTCIKSGKVTKV' A
#
# COMPACT_ATOMS: atom_id res chain seq x y z
N MET A 1 5.87 1.68 -7.07
CA MET A 1 5.55 1.15 -5.72
C MET A 1 5.81 2.27 -4.74
N LEU A 2 4.85 2.57 -3.86
CA LEU A 2 5.13 3.51 -2.77
C LEU A 2 6.04 2.78 -1.79
N THR A 3 7.14 3.43 -1.40
CA THR A 3 8.10 2.90 -0.43
C THR A 3 7.97 3.78 0.81
N GLY A 4 7.55 3.19 1.92
CA GLY A 4 7.51 3.88 3.21
C GLY A 4 8.57 3.32 4.14
N ASN A 5 8.72 3.92 5.31
CA ASN A 5 9.49 3.34 6.40
C ASN A 5 8.55 2.92 7.53
N THR A 6 8.84 1.79 8.17
CA THR A 6 8.29 1.41 9.47
C THR A 6 9.31 1.81 10.52
N VAL A 7 8.88 2.62 11.49
CA VAL A 7 9.75 3.16 12.55
C VAL A 7 9.36 2.51 13.87
N ALA A 8 10.29 1.79 14.48
CA ALA A 8 10.13 1.24 15.83
C ALA A 8 10.60 2.27 16.87
N ARG A 9 9.72 2.63 17.80
CA ARG A 9 10.02 3.55 18.92
C ARG A 9 9.88 2.81 20.25
N ARG A 10 10.73 3.18 21.21
CA ARG A 10 10.72 2.73 22.61
C ARG A 10 10.57 3.93 23.55
N GLY A 11 10.12 3.62 24.76
CA GLY A 11 9.93 4.59 25.84
C GLY A 11 8.47 4.71 26.26
N LEU A 12 8.25 5.22 27.47
CA LEU A 12 6.91 5.46 27.99
C LEU A 12 6.21 6.57 27.20
N PRO A 13 4.92 6.42 26.88
CA PRO A 13 4.16 7.49 26.25
C PRO A 13 4.01 8.69 27.20
N LYS A 14 3.79 9.89 26.63
CA LYS A 14 3.68 11.15 27.38
C LYS A 14 2.65 11.11 28.51
N ARG A 15 1.55 10.38 28.32
CA ARG A 15 0.52 10.16 29.35
C ARG A 15 1.05 9.46 30.61
N LYS A 16 2.14 8.69 30.52
CA LYS A 16 2.78 7.97 31.64
C LYS A 16 4.07 8.66 32.12
N GLY A 17 4.31 9.91 31.72
CA GLY A 17 5.50 10.67 32.13
C GLY A 17 6.77 10.42 31.32
N GLY A 18 6.72 9.63 30.24
CA GLY A 18 7.86 9.45 29.34
C GLY A 18 7.73 10.20 28.02
N ILE A 19 8.84 10.40 27.31
CA ILE A 19 8.81 11.06 25.99
C ILE A 19 8.43 10.07 24.87
N GLY A 20 8.85 8.79 24.96
CA GLY A 20 8.45 7.73 24.03
C GLY A 20 8.97 7.89 22.59
N LEU A 21 9.96 8.75 22.35
CA LEU A 21 10.47 9.07 21.01
C LEU A 21 11.77 8.35 20.65
N HIS A 22 12.35 7.52 21.52
CA HIS A 22 13.61 6.84 21.22
C HIS A 22 13.41 5.85 20.08
N THR A 23 14.00 6.15 18.92
CA THR A 23 13.88 5.31 17.72
C THR A 23 14.91 4.18 17.78
N THR A 24 14.43 2.94 17.74
CA THR A 24 15.27 1.73 17.86
C THR A 24 15.54 1.08 16.51
N GLY A 25 14.72 1.38 15.50
CA GLY A 25 14.93 0.81 14.17
C GLY A 25 14.07 1.47 13.11
N ILE A 26 14.59 1.52 11.89
CA ILE A 26 13.91 2.01 10.70
C ILE A 26 14.07 0.93 9.63
N THR A 27 12.96 0.31 9.22
CA THR A 27 12.94 -0.68 8.13
C THR A 27 12.11 -0.18 6.96
N LYS A 28 12.50 -0.52 5.74
CA LYS A 28 11.72 -0.18 4.54
C LYS A 28 10.46 -1.05 4.49
N ARG A 29 9.28 -0.43 4.38
CA ARG A 29 8.02 -1.12 4.08
C ARG A 29 7.64 -0.99 2.62
N ARG A 30 7.17 -2.10 2.05
CA ARG A 30 6.59 -2.14 0.71
C ARG A 30 5.10 -1.91 0.80
N PHE A 31 4.60 -0.87 0.15
CA PHE A 31 3.17 -0.72 -0.06
C PHE A 31 2.78 -1.42 -1.35
N TYR A 32 2.05 -2.52 -1.21
CA TYR A 32 1.40 -3.13 -2.35
C TYR A 32 0.23 -2.25 -2.77
N PRO A 33 0.07 -1.94 -4.08
CA PRO A 33 -1.14 -1.29 -4.55
C PRO A 33 -2.35 -2.13 -4.15
N ASN A 34 -3.51 -1.52 -3.89
CA ASN A 34 -4.73 -2.29 -3.64
C ASN A 34 -5.08 -3.04 -4.94
N ILE A 35 -4.95 -4.36 -4.94
CA ILE A 35 -5.17 -5.23 -6.09
C ILE A 35 -6.60 -5.75 -6.02
N GLN A 36 -7.38 -5.54 -7.06
CA GLN A 36 -8.76 -6.01 -7.15
C GLN A 36 -8.92 -7.03 -8.28
N ARG A 37 -9.77 -8.04 -8.05
CA ARG A 37 -10.09 -9.07 -9.03
C ARG A 37 -11.32 -8.65 -9.84
N ILE A 38 -11.10 -8.01 -10.99
CA ILE A 38 -12.16 -7.44 -11.82
C ILE A 38 -12.15 -8.00 -13.24
N LYS A 39 -13.26 -7.82 -13.98
CA LYS A 39 -13.36 -8.15 -15.40
C LYS A 39 -12.80 -6.99 -16.22
N ILE A 40 -11.86 -7.28 -17.09
CA ILE A 40 -11.16 -6.30 -17.91
C ILE A 40 -11.19 -6.72 -19.37
N LEU A 41 -11.14 -5.75 -20.27
CA LEU A 41 -10.96 -6.01 -21.68
C LEU A 41 -9.46 -6.08 -21.97
N TRP A 42 -8.94 -7.27 -22.24
CA TRP A 42 -7.54 -7.49 -22.62
C TRP A 42 -7.50 -8.00 -24.06
N ASP A 43 -6.86 -7.27 -24.97
CA ASP A 43 -6.80 -7.58 -26.42
C ASP A 43 -8.16 -7.95 -27.03
N GLY A 44 -9.20 -7.15 -26.74
CA GLY A 44 -10.55 -7.35 -27.27
C GLY A 44 -11.37 -8.45 -26.59
N LYS A 45 -10.80 -9.22 -25.65
CA LYS A 45 -11.47 -10.30 -24.94
C LYS A 45 -11.72 -9.94 -23.47
N PRO A 46 -12.92 -10.19 -22.92
CA PRO A 46 -13.17 -9.98 -21.50
C PRO A 46 -12.53 -11.09 -20.65
N VAL A 47 -11.58 -10.72 -19.80
CA VAL A 47 -10.85 -11.64 -18.91
C VAL A 47 -10.96 -11.17 -17.45
N ARG A 48 -10.98 -12.11 -16.50
CA ARG A 48 -10.87 -11.77 -15.08
C ARG A 48 -9.40 -11.75 -14.68
N ALA A 49 -8.89 -10.60 -14.24
CA ALA A 49 -7.50 -10.43 -13.86
C ALA A 49 -7.35 -9.68 -12.54
N TYR A 50 -6.17 -9.83 -11.93
CA TYR A 50 -5.75 -9.02 -10.78
C TYR A 50 -5.22 -7.68 -11.28
N VAL A 51 -5.91 -6.60 -10.93
CA VAL A 51 -5.61 -5.26 -11.44
C VAL A 51 -5.37 -4.32 -10.26
N CYS A 52 -4.31 -3.54 -10.35
CA CYS A 52 -4.04 -2.43 -9.44
C CYS A 52 -5.15 -1.37 -9.54
N THR A 53 -5.74 -0.98 -8.41
CA THR A 53 -6.68 0.15 -8.31
C THR A 53 -6.14 1.45 -8.89
N THR A 54 -4.83 1.69 -8.77
CA THR A 54 -4.18 2.84 -9.43
C THR A 54 -4.28 2.78 -10.95
N CYS A 55 -4.24 1.58 -11.51
CA CYS A 55 -4.30 1.32 -12.95
C CYS A 55 -5.73 1.45 -13.48
N ILE A 56 -6.72 1.03 -12.67
CA ILE A 56 -8.15 1.30 -12.90
C ILE A 56 -8.39 2.82 -12.87
N LYS A 57 -7.91 3.51 -11.83
CA LYS A 57 -8.07 4.96 -11.67
C LYS A 57 -7.41 5.75 -12.80
N SER A 58 -6.26 5.30 -13.31
CA SER A 58 -5.55 5.96 -14.41
C SER A 58 -6.12 5.62 -15.80
N GLY A 59 -7.21 4.86 -15.90
CA GLY A 59 -7.81 4.48 -17.19
C GLY A 59 -6.93 3.59 -18.07
N LYS A 60 -5.87 3.00 -17.51
CA LYS A 60 -4.95 2.10 -18.23
C LYS A 60 -5.57 0.74 -18.51
N VAL A 61 -6.69 0.44 -17.85
CA VAL A 61 -7.40 -0.83 -17.93
C VAL A 61 -8.88 -0.53 -18.08
N THR A 62 -9.47 -0.96 -19.20
CA THR A 62 -10.89 -0.82 -19.48
C THR A 62 -11.65 -1.89 -18.71
N LYS A 63 -12.44 -1.47 -17.72
CA LYS A 63 -13.37 -2.35 -17.02
C LYS A 63 -14.54 -2.66 -17.94
N VAL A 64 -14.91 -3.95 -18.01
CA VAL A 64 -16.14 -4.43 -18.68
C VAL A 64 -17.21 -4.66 -17.63
#